data_AF-A0A2G5TDF9-F1
#
_entry.id   AF-A0A2G5TDF9-F1
#
_cell.length_a   1.000
_cell.length_b   1.000
_cell.length_c   1.000
_cell.angle_alpha   90.00
_cell.angle_beta   90.00
_cell.angle_gamma   90.00
#
_symmetry.space_group_name_H-M   'P 1'
#
loop_
_entity.id
_entity.type
_entity.pdbx_description
1 polymer ?
#
loop_
_entity_poly.entity_id
_entity_poly.type
_entity_poly.pdbx_seq_one_letter_code
_entity_poly.pdbx_strand_id
1 'polypeptide(L)'
;MPFLQNPPERVSDDAVQKSFRFLNFTFDDPIPSPKQPPLPPREIENSGEDEVIGGESAMSYYRKLIAQTDDLMSRVTSHNQKIQILSAFAYKDHFSAVIATPKKVGTTVFCRYLDNNEREVAEPAESKVYPSFVVYCSRRSNSEKLGITSNKTELLGAENSVNLIHRKFKEYQHHVSFCLAPMYGAEPKWLHIVELVEHYKLQGVLKFFFYVREISEYDRRIVRSYVDSGEVEIIEIPGTVKDVIAQQLMGVADCLLRSRTYSEWSIFADLDERLMMTDDRVTIDEFMRTVTDKDIGSIAFPQRWIMKREHIPSKFENDLQIIEKLPTRAWHETTSAALKGHPVCQEQQQSCWAKDIVHNEKVIRMLVHEVVQFYPGFREVFLDPSIGYIRHYRDVQMQSWELNNRKQLQLFGPFSNTSYPSSLGNKLLKNVLEKLHRVYG
;
A
#
# COMPACT_ATOMS: atom_id res chain seq x y z
N MET A 1 -43.50 47.60 42.23
CA MET A 1 -42.78 47.25 43.47
C MET A 1 -43.80 46.99 44.57
N PRO A 2 -43.59 46.04 45.49
CA PRO A 2 -43.02 44.69 45.32
C PRO A 2 -43.97 43.60 45.88
N PHE A 3 -43.86 42.36 45.38
CA PHE A 3 -44.25 41.17 46.12
C PHE A 3 -42.97 40.47 46.58
N LEU A 4 -42.94 40.13 47.87
CA LEU A 4 -41.82 39.52 48.59
C LEU A 4 -41.87 37.98 48.52
N GLN A 5 -40.71 37.43 48.16
CA GLN A 5 -39.98 36.26 48.72
C GLN A 5 -40.68 34.91 48.92
N ASN A 6 -40.09 33.89 48.27
CA ASN A 6 -39.55 32.71 48.95
C ASN A 6 -38.26 32.21 48.25
N PRO A 7 -37.26 31.67 48.98
CA PRO A 7 -35.94 31.30 48.47
C PRO A 7 -35.91 29.89 47.84
N PRO A 8 -34.88 29.57 47.01
CA PRO A 8 -34.73 28.24 46.43
C PRO A 8 -34.13 27.25 47.43
N GLU A 9 -34.73 26.06 47.50
CA GLU A 9 -34.26 24.90 48.26
C GLU A 9 -32.92 24.38 47.75
N ARG A 10 -32.07 24.00 48.71
CA ARG A 10 -30.82 23.26 48.49
C ARG A 10 -31.15 21.85 48.00
N VAL A 11 -30.61 21.47 46.85
CA VAL A 11 -30.52 20.07 46.43
C VAL A 11 -29.23 19.49 46.98
N SER A 12 -29.36 18.37 47.67
CA SER A 12 -28.33 17.58 48.35
C SER A 12 -27.34 16.92 47.40
N ASP A 13 -26.11 16.71 47.90
CA ASP A 13 -24.95 16.05 47.27
C ASP A 13 -25.12 14.56 46.87
N ASP A 14 -26.34 14.09 46.58
CA ASP A 14 -26.65 12.70 46.23
C ASP A 14 -27.02 12.49 44.75
N ALA A 15 -26.87 13.53 43.91
CA ALA A 15 -27.20 13.48 42.48
C ALA A 15 -25.99 13.31 41.54
N VAL A 16 -24.77 13.12 42.08
CA VAL A 16 -23.53 12.94 41.28
C VAL A 16 -23.09 11.47 41.19
N GLN A 17 -23.74 10.54 41.91
CA GLN A 17 -23.35 9.12 41.96
C GLN A 17 -24.34 8.13 41.32
N LYS A 18 -25.25 8.59 40.44
CA LYS A 18 -26.19 7.71 39.71
C LYS A 18 -26.29 8.03 38.22
N SER A 19 -25.19 7.88 37.48
CA SER A 19 -25.27 7.63 36.02
C SER A 19 -24.18 6.71 35.45
N PHE A 20 -23.24 6.21 36.26
CA PHE A 20 -22.23 5.23 35.83
C PHE A 20 -22.66 3.80 36.16
N ARG A 21 -23.67 3.27 35.46
CA ARG A 21 -23.91 1.82 35.37
C ARG A 21 -24.65 1.53 34.07
N PHE A 22 -23.91 1.18 33.02
CA PHE A 22 -24.22 0.09 32.08
C PHE A 22 -22.97 -0.17 31.24
N LEU A 23 -22.80 -1.44 30.85
CA LEU A 23 -21.63 -2.07 30.21
C LEU A 23 -20.55 -2.62 31.16
N ASN A 24 -20.95 -3.57 32.01
CA ASN A 24 -20.04 -4.66 32.38
C ASN A 24 -19.86 -5.55 31.13
N PHE A 25 -18.75 -5.40 30.42
CA PHE A 25 -18.25 -6.46 29.55
C PHE A 25 -17.26 -7.29 30.36
N THR A 26 -17.58 -8.56 30.56
CA THR A 26 -16.66 -9.56 31.09
C THR A 26 -15.53 -9.76 30.08
N PHE A 27 -14.32 -9.40 30.47
CA PHE A 27 -13.08 -9.73 29.76
C PHE A 27 -12.74 -11.20 30.05
N ASP A 28 -13.29 -12.15 29.29
CA ASP A 28 -12.88 -13.56 29.40
C ASP A 28 -12.97 -14.30 28.05
N ASP A 29 -12.75 -13.60 26.94
CA ASP A 29 -12.33 -14.28 25.70
C ASP A 29 -10.80 -14.24 25.63
N PRO A 30 -10.10 -15.39 25.65
CA PRO A 30 -8.66 -15.40 25.50
C PRO A 30 -8.29 -14.81 24.15
N ILE A 31 -7.43 -13.79 24.18
CA ILE A 31 -6.68 -13.31 23.02
C ILE A 31 -6.10 -14.55 22.33
N PRO A 32 -6.32 -14.75 21.01
CA PRO A 32 -5.74 -15.87 20.30
C PRO A 32 -4.24 -15.89 20.57
N SER A 33 -3.76 -16.97 21.19
CA SER A 33 -2.34 -17.24 21.35
C SER A 33 -1.63 -17.06 20.00
N PRO A 34 -0.37 -16.58 19.96
CA PRO A 34 0.39 -16.51 18.72
C PRO A 34 0.28 -17.86 18.02
N LYS A 35 -0.37 -17.90 16.85
CA LYS A 35 -0.43 -19.10 16.02
C LYS A 35 1.01 -19.57 15.87
N GLN A 36 1.26 -20.87 16.08
CA GLN A 36 2.54 -21.49 15.74
C GLN A 36 3.03 -20.92 14.41
N PRO A 37 4.34 -20.62 14.25
CA PRO A 37 4.85 -20.16 12.98
C PRO A 37 4.31 -21.08 11.88
N PRO A 38 3.72 -20.53 10.82
CA PRO A 38 3.11 -21.35 9.78
C PRO A 38 4.14 -22.39 9.33
N LEU A 39 3.66 -23.62 9.12
CA LEU A 39 4.48 -24.65 8.46
C LEU A 39 5.17 -24.01 7.26
N PRO A 40 6.48 -24.26 7.05
CA PRO A 40 7.20 -23.66 5.94
C PRO A 40 6.38 -23.88 4.68
N PRO A 41 6.04 -22.80 3.95
CA PRO A 41 5.13 -22.90 2.84
C PRO A 41 5.63 -23.95 1.86
N ARG A 42 4.73 -24.82 1.39
CA ARG A 42 5.10 -25.80 0.36
C ARG A 42 5.50 -25.04 -0.89
N GLU A 43 6.77 -25.16 -1.26
CA GLU A 43 7.28 -24.52 -2.47
C GLU A 43 6.94 -25.33 -3.72
N ILE A 44 6.74 -24.63 -4.83
CA ILE A 44 6.64 -25.19 -6.17
C ILE A 44 8.06 -25.45 -6.67
N GLU A 45 8.25 -26.59 -7.33
CA GLU A 45 9.50 -26.90 -8.03
C GLU A 45 9.78 -25.88 -9.13
N ASN A 46 11.06 -25.68 -9.42
CA ASN A 46 11.48 -24.80 -10.50
C ASN A 46 11.01 -25.38 -11.84
N SER A 47 10.43 -24.57 -12.71
CA SER A 47 10.33 -24.98 -14.11
C SER A 47 11.74 -24.98 -14.69
N GLY A 48 12.05 -26.01 -15.49
CA GLY A 48 13.28 -26.04 -16.28
C GLY A 48 13.29 -25.01 -17.42
N GLU A 49 12.16 -24.33 -17.64
CA GLU A 49 11.92 -23.39 -18.73
C GLU A 49 11.50 -22.02 -18.19
N ASP A 50 11.85 -20.96 -18.92
CA ASP A 50 11.46 -19.58 -18.59
C ASP A 50 9.94 -19.35 -18.82
N GLU A 51 9.38 -18.32 -18.20
CA GLU A 51 7.96 -17.93 -18.32
C GLU A 51 7.55 -17.74 -19.81
N VAL A 52 6.36 -18.21 -20.16
CA VAL A 52 5.75 -18.06 -21.49
C VAL A 52 4.49 -17.21 -21.39
N ILE A 53 4.38 -16.17 -22.20
CA ILE A 53 3.25 -15.23 -22.23
C ILE A 53 2.67 -15.23 -23.63
N GLY A 54 1.39 -15.58 -23.78
CA GLY A 54 0.71 -15.52 -25.08
C GLY A 54 1.33 -16.40 -26.17
N GLY A 55 2.03 -17.49 -25.80
CA GLY A 55 2.67 -18.42 -26.74
C GLY A 55 4.11 -18.06 -27.15
N GLU A 56 4.71 -17.02 -26.56
CA GLU A 56 6.13 -16.68 -26.74
C GLU A 56 6.85 -16.55 -25.40
N SER A 57 8.19 -16.53 -25.39
CA SER A 57 8.93 -16.33 -24.14
C SER A 57 8.65 -14.95 -23.55
N ALA A 58 8.58 -14.85 -22.21
CA ALA A 58 8.31 -13.60 -21.52
C ALA A 58 9.29 -12.49 -21.90
N MET A 59 10.58 -12.83 -22.07
CA MET A 59 11.59 -11.87 -22.55
C MET A 59 11.30 -11.34 -23.95
N SER A 60 10.80 -12.18 -24.87
CA SER A 60 10.36 -11.74 -26.20
C SER A 60 9.16 -10.80 -26.08
N TYR A 61 8.19 -11.17 -25.26
CA TYR A 61 6.98 -10.39 -25.03
C TYR A 61 7.29 -9.01 -24.43
N TYR A 62 8.11 -8.94 -23.39
CA TYR A 62 8.53 -7.67 -22.78
C TYR A 62 9.29 -6.77 -23.77
N ARG A 63 10.11 -7.34 -24.67
CA ARG A 63 10.78 -6.55 -25.73
C ARG A 63 9.78 -5.86 -26.68
N LYS A 64 8.65 -6.51 -26.99
CA LYS A 64 7.58 -5.90 -27.79
C LYS A 64 6.93 -4.75 -27.04
N LEU A 65 6.64 -4.95 -25.75
CA LEU A 65 6.03 -3.92 -24.92
C LEU A 65 6.93 -2.70 -24.70
N ILE A 66 8.25 -2.90 -24.57
CA ILE A 66 9.25 -1.81 -24.48
C ILE A 66 9.10 -0.84 -25.68
N ALA A 67 8.90 -1.36 -26.89
CA ALA A 67 8.78 -0.54 -28.10
C ALA A 67 7.51 0.32 -28.12
N GLN A 68 6.52 -0.02 -27.32
CA GLN A 68 5.22 0.65 -27.23
C GLN A 68 5.07 1.49 -25.94
N THR A 69 6.10 1.52 -25.10
CA THR A 69 6.02 2.12 -23.76
C THR A 69 6.64 3.51 -23.73
N ASP A 70 5.85 4.50 -23.32
CA ASP A 70 6.35 5.82 -22.97
C ASP A 70 7.13 5.79 -21.66
N ASP A 71 8.36 6.31 -21.70
CA ASP A 71 9.26 6.38 -20.55
C ASP A 71 8.93 7.58 -19.65
N LEU A 72 8.06 7.34 -18.68
CA LEU A 72 7.70 8.31 -17.63
C LEU A 72 8.89 8.77 -16.78
N MET A 73 9.99 8.01 -16.79
CA MET A 73 11.19 8.30 -16.01
C MET A 73 12.23 9.12 -16.76
N SER A 74 12.00 9.45 -18.03
CA SER A 74 13.00 10.09 -18.92
C SER A 74 13.70 11.31 -18.30
N ARG A 75 12.97 12.17 -17.57
CA ARG A 75 13.48 13.38 -16.92
C ARG A 75 14.30 13.14 -15.64
N VAL A 76 14.18 11.95 -15.04
CA VAL A 76 14.81 11.57 -13.77
C VAL A 76 15.94 10.55 -14.00
N THR A 77 16.10 10.05 -15.23
CA THR A 77 17.11 9.05 -15.55
C THR A 77 18.54 9.56 -15.34
N SER A 78 19.36 8.74 -14.68
CA SER A 78 20.80 8.99 -14.55
C SER A 78 21.59 7.99 -15.39
N HIS A 79 22.20 8.48 -16.46
CA HIS A 79 22.95 7.64 -17.40
C HIS A 79 24.28 7.15 -16.80
N ASN A 80 24.91 7.96 -15.94
CA ASN A 80 26.25 7.69 -15.39
C ASN A 80 26.24 7.05 -14.00
N GLN A 81 25.09 6.93 -13.34
CA GLN A 81 25.01 6.31 -12.03
C GLN A 81 25.02 4.79 -12.14
N LYS A 82 25.87 4.14 -11.34
CA LYS A 82 25.88 2.69 -11.17
C LYS A 82 24.50 2.20 -10.74
N ILE A 83 24.14 1.00 -11.18
CA ILE A 83 22.86 0.40 -10.79
C ILE A 83 22.92 0.04 -9.31
N GLN A 84 21.91 0.48 -8.56
CA GLN A 84 21.62 -0.04 -7.25
C GLN A 84 20.39 -0.96 -7.34
N ILE A 85 20.40 -2.10 -6.65
CA ILE A 85 19.25 -2.99 -6.50
C ILE A 85 18.55 -2.71 -5.17
N LEU A 86 17.21 -2.72 -5.20
CA LEU A 86 16.36 -2.72 -4.02
C LEU A 86 16.06 -4.15 -3.55
N SER A 87 15.63 -5.01 -4.47
CA SER A 87 15.18 -6.36 -4.18
C SER A 87 15.32 -7.27 -5.40
N ALA A 88 15.34 -8.58 -5.14
CA ALA A 88 15.25 -9.60 -6.18
C ALA A 88 14.35 -10.75 -5.71
N PHE A 89 13.60 -11.32 -6.63
CA PHE A 89 12.58 -12.33 -6.35
C PHE A 89 12.81 -13.57 -7.21
N ALA A 90 12.63 -14.73 -6.59
CA ALA A 90 12.70 -16.03 -7.24
C ALA A 90 11.32 -16.66 -7.39
N TYR A 91 10.79 -16.68 -8.61
CA TYR A 91 9.56 -17.39 -8.97
C TYR A 91 9.88 -18.77 -9.53
N LYS A 92 8.84 -19.55 -9.85
CA LYS A 92 9.00 -20.91 -10.40
C LYS A 92 9.83 -20.93 -11.70
N ASP A 93 9.67 -19.92 -12.55
CA ASP A 93 10.12 -19.90 -13.95
C ASP A 93 11.09 -18.76 -14.28
N HIS A 94 11.24 -17.76 -13.43
CA HIS A 94 12.16 -16.66 -13.67
C HIS A 94 12.63 -16.01 -12.37
N PHE A 95 13.57 -15.09 -12.51
CA PHE A 95 13.90 -14.12 -11.48
C PHE A 95 13.44 -12.73 -11.92
N SER A 96 13.09 -11.88 -10.96
CA SER A 96 12.94 -10.44 -11.21
C SER A 96 13.74 -9.64 -10.21
N ALA A 97 14.19 -8.46 -10.61
CA ALA A 97 14.87 -7.50 -9.75
C ALA A 97 14.17 -6.16 -9.83
N VAL A 98 14.14 -5.44 -8.71
CA VAL A 98 13.80 -4.03 -8.66
C VAL A 98 15.09 -3.25 -8.47
N ILE A 99 15.40 -2.35 -9.39
CA ILE A 99 16.53 -1.43 -9.25
C ILE A 99 16.07 -0.16 -8.51
N ALA A 100 16.92 0.36 -7.63
CA ALA A 100 16.74 1.65 -6.95
C ALA A 100 17.43 2.80 -7.68
N THR A 101 17.96 2.56 -8.89
CA THR A 101 18.52 3.62 -9.74
C THR A 101 17.60 3.83 -10.95
N PRO A 102 17.01 5.03 -11.13
CA PRO A 102 16.17 5.31 -12.28
C PRO A 102 16.93 5.14 -13.59
N LYS A 103 16.47 4.18 -14.41
CA LYS A 103 16.94 3.94 -15.77
C LYS A 103 15.79 4.05 -16.74
N LYS A 104 16.10 4.41 -17.99
CA LYS A 104 15.13 4.48 -19.07
C LYS A 104 14.60 3.08 -19.37
N VAL A 105 13.31 2.99 -19.65
CA VAL A 105 12.72 1.75 -20.17
C VAL A 105 13.46 1.31 -21.43
N GLY A 106 13.85 0.04 -21.48
CA GLY A 106 14.61 -0.55 -22.58
C GLY A 106 16.14 -0.41 -22.46
N THR A 107 16.67 0.26 -21.42
CA THR A 107 18.10 0.25 -21.12
C THR A 107 18.58 -1.20 -20.95
N THR A 108 19.61 -1.57 -21.71
CA THR A 108 20.27 -2.87 -21.60
C THR A 108 21.03 -2.96 -20.28
N VAL A 109 20.85 -4.09 -19.60
CA VAL A 109 21.50 -4.45 -18.33
C VAL A 109 21.88 -5.93 -18.37
N PHE A 110 22.66 -6.38 -17.40
CA PHE A 110 23.11 -7.76 -17.31
C PHE A 110 22.75 -8.37 -15.96
N CYS A 111 22.03 -9.48 -16.01
CA CYS A 111 21.72 -10.32 -14.85
C CYS A 111 22.94 -11.17 -14.49
N ARG A 112 23.33 -11.13 -13.22
CA ARG A 112 24.49 -11.82 -12.65
C ARG A 112 24.01 -12.77 -11.57
N TYR A 113 24.46 -14.02 -11.63
CA TYR A 113 23.90 -15.11 -10.84
C TYR A 113 24.94 -15.60 -9.86
N LEU A 114 24.66 -15.50 -8.56
CA LEU A 114 25.64 -15.73 -7.50
C LEU A 114 25.17 -16.83 -6.55
N ASP A 115 26.09 -17.70 -6.12
CA ASP A 115 25.83 -18.64 -5.02
C ASP A 115 25.97 -17.98 -3.63
N ASN A 116 25.82 -18.79 -2.58
CA ASN A 116 26.01 -18.37 -1.18
C ASN A 116 27.44 -17.87 -0.86
N ASN A 117 28.44 -18.23 -1.67
CA ASN A 117 29.83 -17.81 -1.52
C ASN A 117 30.19 -16.61 -2.41
N GLU A 118 29.18 -15.96 -3.00
CA GLU A 118 29.34 -14.81 -3.91
C GLU A 118 30.14 -15.16 -5.18
N ARG A 119 30.09 -16.42 -5.61
CA ARG A 119 30.71 -16.88 -6.86
C ARG A 119 29.68 -16.89 -7.98
N GLU A 120 30.08 -16.45 -9.15
CA GLU A 120 29.22 -16.52 -10.33
C GLU A 120 28.98 -17.97 -10.75
N VAL A 121 27.71 -18.36 -10.81
CA VAL A 121 27.29 -19.74 -11.18
C VAL A 121 26.85 -19.85 -12.64
N ALA A 122 26.73 -18.72 -13.33
CA ALA A 122 26.36 -18.66 -14.74
C ALA A 122 26.91 -17.40 -15.39
N GLU A 123 27.12 -17.45 -16.71
CA GLU A 123 27.53 -16.30 -17.51
C GLU A 123 26.52 -15.15 -17.40
N PRO A 124 26.99 -13.87 -17.42
CA PRO A 124 26.12 -12.70 -17.42
C PRO A 124 25.08 -12.75 -18.55
N ALA A 125 23.80 -12.75 -18.18
CA ALA A 125 22.70 -12.79 -19.15
C ALA A 125 22.22 -11.37 -19.47
N GLU A 126 22.12 -11.04 -20.75
CA GLU A 126 21.57 -9.75 -21.17
C GLU A 126 20.07 -9.66 -20.90
N SER A 127 19.63 -8.53 -20.36
CA SER A 127 18.22 -8.17 -20.16
C SER A 127 18.00 -6.68 -20.38
N LYS A 128 16.77 -6.22 -20.16
CA LYS A 128 16.35 -4.82 -20.29
C LYS A 128 15.53 -4.38 -19.09
N VAL A 129 15.63 -3.10 -18.76
CA VAL A 129 14.75 -2.46 -17.78
C VAL A 129 13.34 -2.38 -18.37
N TYR A 130 12.43 -3.18 -17.83
CA TYR A 130 11.00 -3.15 -18.15
C TYR A 130 10.16 -3.85 -17.08
N PRO A 131 9.03 -3.26 -16.64
CA PRO A 131 8.69 -1.84 -16.76
C PRO A 131 9.72 -0.95 -16.00
N SER A 132 9.41 0.34 -15.76
CA SER A 132 10.28 1.21 -14.95
C SER A 132 10.69 0.53 -13.65
N PHE A 133 11.99 0.60 -13.32
CA PHE A 133 12.64 -0.04 -12.16
C PHE A 133 12.69 -1.57 -12.13
N VAL A 134 12.10 -2.28 -13.09
CA VAL A 134 12.07 -3.75 -13.07
C VAL A 134 13.04 -4.31 -14.09
N VAL A 135 13.72 -5.40 -13.74
CA VAL A 135 14.51 -6.22 -14.66
C VAL A 135 14.09 -7.67 -14.50
N TYR A 136 13.65 -8.30 -15.57
CA TYR A 136 13.38 -9.73 -15.60
C TYR A 136 14.66 -10.48 -16.01
N CYS A 137 14.95 -11.59 -15.35
CA CYS A 137 16.13 -12.43 -15.59
C CYS A 137 15.70 -13.88 -15.76
N SER A 138 16.30 -14.58 -16.74
CA SER A 138 16.10 -16.03 -16.89
C SER A 138 16.52 -16.76 -15.62
N ARG A 139 15.86 -17.87 -15.32
CA ARG A 139 16.20 -18.64 -14.13
C ARG A 139 17.54 -19.37 -14.32
N ARG A 140 18.35 -19.46 -13.26
CA ARG A 140 19.59 -20.25 -13.21
C ARG A 140 19.62 -21.10 -11.95
N SER A 141 20.11 -22.33 -12.06
CA SER A 141 20.26 -23.24 -10.92
C SER A 141 21.34 -22.71 -9.96
N ASN A 142 21.23 -23.08 -8.68
CA ASN A 142 22.20 -22.74 -7.62
C ASN A 142 22.45 -21.23 -7.43
N SER A 143 21.51 -20.39 -7.87
CA SER A 143 21.56 -18.94 -7.64
C SER A 143 20.81 -18.61 -6.35
N GLU A 144 21.53 -17.98 -5.42
CA GLU A 144 21.05 -17.55 -4.10
C GLU A 144 20.98 -16.01 -4.01
N LYS A 145 21.84 -15.35 -4.79
CA LYS A 145 21.87 -13.90 -4.97
C LYS A 145 21.72 -13.56 -6.46
N LEU A 146 21.11 -12.41 -6.71
CA LEU A 146 20.99 -11.82 -8.04
C LEU A 146 21.65 -10.45 -8.05
N GLY A 147 22.53 -10.23 -9.04
CA GLY A 147 23.13 -8.95 -9.34
C GLY A 147 22.68 -8.39 -10.69
N ILE A 148 22.72 -7.07 -10.82
CA ILE A 148 22.30 -6.34 -12.03
C ILE A 148 23.36 -5.30 -12.31
N THR A 149 23.99 -5.38 -13.48
CA THR A 149 25.06 -4.47 -13.90
C THR A 149 24.74 -3.78 -15.22
N SER A 150 25.38 -2.63 -15.47
CA SER A 150 25.21 -1.89 -16.72
C SER A 150 26.04 -2.49 -17.85
N ASN A 151 27.12 -3.20 -17.52
CA ASN A 151 27.95 -3.93 -18.48
C ASN A 151 28.36 -5.32 -17.93
N LYS A 152 28.74 -6.23 -18.83
CA LYS A 152 29.11 -7.62 -18.48
C LYS A 152 30.29 -7.74 -17.53
N THR A 153 31.23 -6.79 -17.62
CA THR A 153 32.51 -6.80 -16.89
C THR A 153 32.49 -5.98 -15.61
N GLU A 154 31.37 -5.33 -15.30
CA GLU A 154 31.23 -4.51 -14.11
C GLU A 154 31.36 -5.38 -12.88
N LEU A 155 32.11 -4.91 -11.90
CA LEU A 155 32.27 -5.61 -10.63
C LEU A 155 30.96 -5.56 -9.83
N LEU A 156 30.66 -6.67 -9.18
CA LEU A 156 29.56 -6.77 -8.24
C LEU A 156 29.98 -6.21 -6.88
N GLY A 157 29.04 -5.60 -6.20
CA GLY A 157 29.17 -5.00 -4.87
C GLY A 157 27.85 -5.12 -4.11
N ALA A 158 27.86 -4.64 -2.87
CA ALA A 158 26.67 -4.67 -2.00
C ALA A 158 25.52 -3.80 -2.54
N GLU A 159 25.81 -2.82 -3.38
CA GLU A 159 24.81 -1.94 -3.97
C GLU A 159 24.05 -2.59 -5.14
N ASN A 160 24.69 -3.48 -5.90
CA ASN A 160 24.17 -4.00 -7.16
C ASN A 160 23.91 -5.51 -7.14
N SER A 161 23.89 -6.13 -5.95
CA SER A 161 23.52 -7.52 -5.73
C SER A 161 22.76 -7.70 -4.41
N VAL A 162 21.77 -8.58 -4.39
CA VAL A 162 20.94 -8.88 -3.21
C VAL A 162 20.54 -10.36 -3.17
N ASN A 163 20.17 -10.86 -1.99
CA ASN A 163 19.61 -12.20 -1.83
C ASN A 163 18.27 -12.31 -2.57
N LEU A 164 18.03 -13.48 -3.17
CA LEU A 164 16.76 -13.80 -3.78
C LEU A 164 15.70 -14.04 -2.70
N ILE A 165 14.58 -13.33 -2.82
CA ILE A 165 13.39 -13.55 -2.00
C ILE A 165 12.54 -14.63 -2.69
N HIS A 166 12.32 -15.75 -2.01
CA HIS A 166 11.58 -16.88 -2.57
C HIS A 166 10.09 -16.55 -2.66
N ARG A 167 9.56 -16.62 -3.89
CA ARG A 167 8.15 -16.38 -4.25
C ARG A 167 7.64 -17.58 -5.06
N LYS A 168 7.73 -18.77 -4.46
CA LYS A 168 7.37 -20.06 -5.09
C LYS A 168 6.29 -20.77 -4.29
N PHE A 169 5.32 -20.05 -3.79
CA PHE A 169 4.31 -20.65 -2.92
C PHE A 169 3.31 -21.47 -3.74
N LYS A 170 2.99 -22.69 -3.28
CA LYS A 170 1.92 -23.49 -3.89
C LYS A 170 0.54 -22.84 -3.71
N GLU A 171 0.36 -22.15 -2.60
CA GLU A 171 -0.86 -21.43 -2.22
C GLU A 171 -0.49 -20.04 -1.70
N TYR A 172 -1.35 -19.05 -1.92
CA TYR A 172 -1.11 -17.71 -1.38
C TYR A 172 -1.03 -17.74 0.14
N GLN A 173 -0.08 -16.98 0.68
CA GLN A 173 0.12 -16.84 2.12
C GLN A 173 -0.89 -15.87 2.74
N HIS A 174 -1.39 -14.94 1.94
CA HIS A 174 -2.46 -14.01 2.30
C HIS A 174 -3.46 -13.90 1.14
N HIS A 175 -4.74 -13.76 1.46
CA HIS A 175 -5.74 -13.48 0.42
C HIS A 175 -5.67 -12.01 -0.01
N VAL A 176 -5.58 -11.09 0.96
CA VAL A 176 -5.36 -9.65 0.70
C VAL A 176 -4.16 -9.15 1.53
N SER A 177 -3.22 -8.48 0.87
CA SER A 177 -2.17 -7.68 1.52
C SER A 177 -2.29 -6.18 1.19
N PHE A 178 -1.53 -5.36 1.92
CA PHE A 178 -1.52 -3.91 1.73
C PHE A 178 -0.13 -3.38 1.35
N CYS A 179 -0.08 -2.64 0.26
CA CYS A 179 1.08 -1.94 -0.27
C CYS A 179 0.96 -0.45 0.06
N LEU A 180 1.71 0.02 1.07
CA LEU A 180 1.70 1.42 1.47
C LEU A 180 2.65 2.23 0.59
N ALA A 181 2.20 3.35 0.04
CA ALA A 181 3.08 4.27 -0.66
C ALA A 181 4.27 4.75 0.20
N PRO A 182 5.43 5.07 -0.40
CA PRO A 182 6.60 5.58 0.29
C PRO A 182 6.34 6.67 1.34
N MET A 183 6.75 6.40 2.59
CA MET A 183 6.72 7.37 3.69
C MET A 183 8.01 8.21 3.73
N TYR A 184 7.83 9.52 3.72
CA TYR A 184 8.91 10.52 3.82
C TYR A 184 8.43 11.81 4.49
N GLY A 185 9.38 12.72 4.78
CA GLY A 185 9.10 14.06 5.29
C GLY A 185 8.92 14.13 6.81
N ALA A 186 8.97 15.35 7.34
CA ALA A 186 9.05 15.62 8.78
C ALA A 186 7.71 15.61 9.53
N GLU A 187 6.58 15.63 8.80
CA GLU A 187 5.25 15.64 9.44
C GLU A 187 5.03 14.39 10.31
N PRO A 188 4.40 14.52 11.49
CA PRO A 188 4.00 13.38 12.30
C PRO A 188 3.15 12.39 11.49
N LYS A 189 3.39 11.09 11.67
CA LYS A 189 2.67 10.02 10.95
C LYS A 189 2.05 8.99 11.88
N TRP A 190 2.45 8.95 13.15
CA TRP A 190 2.09 7.91 14.10
C TRP A 190 0.58 7.63 14.18
N LEU A 191 -0.26 8.67 14.19
CA LEU A 191 -1.72 8.51 14.26
C LEU A 191 -2.30 7.98 12.95
N HIS A 192 -1.78 8.42 11.81
CA HIS A 192 -2.19 7.87 10.51
C HIS A 192 -1.74 6.42 10.34
N ILE A 193 -0.54 6.06 10.83
CA ILE A 193 0.00 4.70 10.75
C ILE A 193 -0.87 3.74 11.57
N VAL A 194 -1.16 4.07 12.84
CA VAL A 194 -1.99 3.20 13.69
C VAL A 194 -3.42 3.09 13.13
N GLU A 195 -4.02 4.21 12.68
CA GLU A 195 -5.37 4.16 12.13
C GLU A 195 -5.42 3.37 10.83
N LEU A 196 -4.42 3.51 9.94
CA LEU A 196 -4.33 2.74 8.70
C LEU A 196 -4.25 1.24 8.98
N VAL A 197 -3.32 0.81 9.82
CA VAL A 197 -3.11 -0.61 10.09
C VAL A 197 -4.34 -1.21 10.76
N GLU A 198 -4.88 -0.57 11.79
CA GLU A 198 -6.06 -1.08 12.49
C GLU A 198 -7.33 -1.04 11.62
N HIS A 199 -7.49 -0.04 10.74
CA HIS A 199 -8.56 -0.01 9.74
C HIS A 199 -8.49 -1.22 8.83
N TYR A 200 -7.35 -1.46 8.18
CA TYR A 200 -7.22 -2.54 7.21
C TYR A 200 -7.24 -3.92 7.86
N LYS A 201 -6.81 -4.06 9.12
CA LYS A 201 -7.04 -5.28 9.91
C LYS A 201 -8.52 -5.57 10.10
N LEU A 202 -9.33 -4.55 10.40
CA LEU A 202 -10.78 -4.69 10.46
C LEU A 202 -11.40 -5.01 9.09
N GLN A 203 -10.70 -4.70 7.99
CA GLN A 203 -11.09 -5.07 6.63
C GLN A 203 -10.54 -6.46 6.18
N GLY A 204 -9.89 -7.21 7.07
CA GLY A 204 -9.39 -8.56 6.81
C GLY A 204 -7.94 -8.65 6.30
N VAL A 205 -7.20 -7.54 6.26
CA VAL A 205 -5.80 -7.52 5.86
C VAL A 205 -4.89 -7.96 7.00
N LEU A 206 -4.02 -8.93 6.74
CA LEU A 206 -3.09 -9.48 7.74
C LEU A 206 -1.61 -9.17 7.48
N LYS A 207 -1.27 -8.62 6.31
CA LYS A 207 0.11 -8.34 5.92
C LYS A 207 0.25 -7.00 5.20
N PHE A 208 1.24 -6.23 5.63
CA PHE A 208 1.51 -4.88 5.19
C PHE A 208 2.96 -4.74 4.71
N PHE A 209 3.16 -4.08 3.59
CA PHE A 209 4.46 -3.72 3.05
C PHE A 209 4.64 -2.21 3.13
N PHE A 210 5.56 -1.77 3.99
CA PHE A 210 5.80 -0.36 4.26
C PHE A 210 7.10 0.09 3.61
N TYR A 211 6.98 1.01 2.65
CA TYR A 211 8.14 1.62 2.01
C TYR A 211 8.55 2.86 2.79
N VAL A 212 9.74 2.84 3.37
CA VAL A 212 10.21 3.90 4.29
C VAL A 212 11.44 4.55 3.69
N ARG A 213 11.36 5.85 3.40
CA ARG A 213 12.56 6.65 3.11
C ARG A 213 13.01 7.37 4.37
N GLU A 214 12.08 8.05 5.04
CA GLU A 214 12.39 8.83 6.23
C GLU A 214 11.14 8.98 7.10
N ILE A 215 11.26 8.60 8.37
CA ILE A 215 10.24 8.79 9.40
C ILE A 215 10.94 9.10 10.74
N SER A 216 10.24 9.82 11.62
CA SER A 216 10.81 10.19 12.93
C SER A 216 10.98 8.97 13.84
N GLU A 217 11.86 9.05 14.84
CA GLU A 217 11.97 7.99 15.85
C GLU A 217 10.65 7.74 16.60
N TYR A 218 9.82 8.78 16.75
CA TYR A 218 8.50 8.64 17.36
C TYR A 218 7.56 7.78 16.51
N ASP A 219 7.54 8.00 15.19
CA ASP A 219 6.79 7.18 14.24
C ASP A 219 7.39 5.77 14.11
N ARG A 220 8.72 5.63 14.18
CA ARG A 220 9.37 4.30 14.14
C ARG A 220 8.92 3.39 15.28
N ARG A 221 8.58 3.93 16.46
CA ARG A 221 8.08 3.13 17.59
C ARG A 221 6.79 2.38 17.23
N ILE A 222 5.81 3.07 16.64
CA ILE A 222 4.55 2.42 16.25
C ILE A 222 4.77 1.43 15.11
N VAL A 223 5.60 1.76 14.11
CA VAL A 223 5.93 0.83 13.02
C VAL A 223 6.63 -0.43 13.55
N ARG A 224 7.66 -0.29 14.40
CA ARG A 224 8.38 -1.42 15.02
C ARG A 224 7.42 -2.36 15.75
N SER A 225 6.45 -1.81 16.48
CA SER A 225 5.45 -2.63 17.18
C SER A 225 4.57 -3.49 16.27
N TYR A 226 4.47 -3.16 14.97
CA TYR A 226 3.79 -3.97 13.95
C TYR A 226 4.74 -4.90 13.18
N VAL A 227 6.04 -4.57 13.15
CA VAL A 227 7.09 -5.48 12.67
C VAL A 227 7.26 -6.63 13.65
N ASP A 228 7.32 -6.33 14.95
CA ASP A 228 7.53 -7.31 16.02
C ASP A 228 6.39 -8.34 16.10
N SER A 229 5.18 -7.96 15.68
CA SER A 229 4.02 -8.86 15.57
C SER A 229 3.93 -9.62 14.23
N GLY A 230 4.84 -9.34 13.29
CA GLY A 230 4.88 -9.96 11.96
C GLY A 230 3.90 -9.37 10.93
N GLU A 231 3.10 -8.38 11.33
CA GLU A 231 2.07 -7.73 10.51
C GLU A 231 2.69 -6.84 9.41
N VAL A 232 3.77 -6.13 9.73
CA VAL A 232 4.45 -5.20 8.80
C VAL A 232 5.82 -5.74 8.38
N GLU A 233 6.11 -5.64 7.09
CA GLU A 233 7.46 -5.76 6.54
C GLU A 233 7.90 -4.37 6.06
N ILE A 234 9.07 -3.91 6.52
CA ILE A 234 9.64 -2.62 6.10
C ILE A 234 10.58 -2.84 4.91
N ILE A 235 10.42 -2.00 3.89
CA ILE A 235 11.33 -1.85 2.77
C ILE A 235 11.94 -0.46 2.85
N GLU A 236 13.23 -0.38 3.17
CA GLU A 236 13.95 0.90 3.22
C GLU A 236 14.26 1.37 1.79
N ILE A 237 13.82 2.59 1.46
CA ILE A 237 14.04 3.22 0.16
C ILE A 237 15.42 3.90 0.16
N PRO A 238 16.33 3.53 -0.76
CA PRO A 238 17.61 4.19 -0.88
C PRO A 238 17.48 5.68 -1.22
N GLY A 239 18.32 6.52 -0.58
CA GLY A 239 18.39 7.96 -0.87
C GLY A 239 18.88 8.32 -2.29
N THR A 240 19.25 7.32 -3.09
CA THR A 240 19.62 7.47 -4.51
C THR A 240 18.43 7.84 -5.39
N VAL A 241 17.20 7.52 -4.96
CA VAL A 241 15.97 8.02 -5.61
C VAL A 241 15.50 9.26 -4.87
N LYS A 242 15.91 10.45 -5.34
CA LYS A 242 15.53 11.72 -4.69
C LYS A 242 14.14 12.23 -5.08
N ASP A 243 13.75 11.96 -6.32
CA ASP A 243 12.45 12.35 -6.86
C ASP A 243 11.32 11.54 -6.21
N VAL A 244 10.25 12.22 -5.83
CA VAL A 244 9.13 11.59 -5.09
C VAL A 244 8.33 10.66 -5.99
N ILE A 245 8.09 11.05 -7.24
CA ILE A 245 7.33 10.26 -8.21
C ILE A 245 8.09 8.96 -8.50
N ALA A 246 9.40 9.06 -8.73
CA ALA A 246 10.31 7.95 -8.91
C ALA A 246 10.25 6.95 -7.73
N GLN A 247 10.21 7.45 -6.49
CA GLN A 247 10.09 6.59 -5.30
C GLN A 247 8.75 5.87 -5.27
N GLN A 248 7.65 6.57 -5.56
CA GLN A 248 6.32 5.96 -5.59
C GLN A 248 6.25 4.86 -6.65
N LEU A 249 6.74 5.12 -7.87
CA LEU A 249 6.76 4.12 -8.94
C LEU A 249 7.66 2.92 -8.61
N MET A 250 8.81 3.15 -7.97
CA MET A 250 9.69 2.07 -7.50
C MET A 250 9.00 1.24 -6.40
N GLY A 251 8.35 1.87 -5.43
CA GLY A 251 7.59 1.18 -4.38
C GLY A 251 6.43 0.38 -4.93
N VAL A 252 5.70 0.91 -5.92
CA VAL A 252 4.63 0.20 -6.63
C VAL A 252 5.19 -1.03 -7.36
N ALA A 253 6.28 -0.86 -8.11
CA ALA A 253 6.93 -1.95 -8.84
C ALA A 253 7.44 -3.05 -7.90
N ASP A 254 8.09 -2.68 -6.79
CA ASP A 254 8.54 -3.62 -5.78
C ASP A 254 7.37 -4.34 -5.12
N CYS A 255 6.30 -3.64 -4.74
CA CYS A 255 5.22 -4.28 -4.02
C CYS A 255 4.44 -5.26 -4.89
N LEU A 256 4.29 -4.94 -6.18
CA LEU A 256 3.66 -5.85 -7.15
C LEU A 256 4.45 -7.15 -7.27
N LEU A 257 5.77 -7.08 -7.44
CA LEU A 257 6.64 -8.26 -7.50
C LEU A 257 6.71 -8.98 -6.15
N ARG A 258 6.88 -8.24 -5.05
CA ARG A 258 6.92 -8.78 -3.69
C ARG A 258 5.66 -9.56 -3.34
N SER A 259 4.50 -9.10 -3.81
CA SER A 259 3.22 -9.74 -3.54
C SER A 259 2.91 -10.88 -4.51
N ARG A 260 3.54 -10.93 -5.69
CA ARG A 260 3.30 -11.98 -6.69
C ARG A 260 3.53 -13.37 -6.09
N THR A 261 2.53 -14.25 -6.22
CA THR A 261 2.42 -15.59 -5.58
C THR A 261 2.40 -15.61 -4.04
N TYR A 262 2.71 -14.51 -3.37
CA TYR A 262 2.67 -14.42 -1.91
C TYR A 262 1.28 -14.01 -1.41
N SER A 263 0.64 -13.06 -2.09
CA SER A 263 -0.73 -12.66 -1.84
C SER A 263 -1.55 -12.76 -3.12
N GLU A 264 -2.81 -13.19 -3.02
CA GLU A 264 -3.70 -13.24 -4.18
C GLU A 264 -3.97 -11.82 -4.69
N TRP A 265 -4.45 -10.97 -3.78
CA TRP A 265 -4.76 -9.57 -4.01
C TRP A 265 -3.89 -8.64 -3.17
N SER A 266 -3.59 -7.46 -3.70
CA SER A 266 -2.91 -6.39 -2.96
C SER A 266 -3.61 -5.06 -3.14
N ILE A 267 -3.88 -4.39 -2.03
CA ILE A 267 -4.37 -3.01 -1.99
C ILE A 267 -3.18 -2.07 -2.16
N PHE A 268 -3.24 -1.16 -3.13
CA PHE A 268 -2.25 -0.10 -3.30
C PHE A 268 -2.86 1.22 -2.86
N ALA A 269 -2.39 1.80 -1.76
CA ALA A 269 -2.98 3.04 -1.22
C ALA A 269 -1.96 3.88 -0.45
N ASP A 270 -2.30 5.15 -0.28
CA ASP A 270 -1.53 6.15 0.44
C ASP A 270 -1.89 6.13 1.94
N LEU A 271 -1.03 6.75 2.77
CA LEU A 271 -1.15 6.71 4.23
C LEU A 271 -2.47 7.35 4.73
N ASP A 272 -2.99 8.32 4.00
CA ASP A 272 -4.21 9.09 4.26
C ASP A 272 -5.46 8.52 3.56
N GLU A 273 -5.42 7.28 3.09
CA GLU A 273 -6.54 6.65 2.39
C GLU A 273 -7.13 5.45 3.15
N ARG A 274 -8.46 5.40 3.20
CA ARG A 274 -9.23 4.28 3.78
C ARG A 274 -10.21 3.74 2.73
N LEU A 275 -9.84 2.64 2.08
CA LEU A 275 -10.77 1.86 1.27
C LEU A 275 -11.78 1.18 2.18
N MET A 276 -13.04 1.15 1.78
CA MET A 276 -14.08 0.48 2.54
C MET A 276 -15.28 0.11 1.65
N MET A 277 -16.03 -0.88 2.09
CA MET A 277 -17.32 -1.23 1.49
C MET A 277 -18.40 -0.25 1.97
N THR A 278 -19.39 -0.01 1.13
CA THR A 278 -20.56 0.82 1.48
C THR A 278 -21.47 0.10 2.49
N ASP A 279 -21.58 -1.23 2.38
CA ASP A 279 -22.12 -2.08 3.44
C ASP A 279 -21.02 -2.38 4.47
N ASP A 280 -21.09 -1.73 5.63
CA ASP A 280 -20.08 -1.81 6.70
C ASP A 280 -20.03 -3.17 7.41
N ARG A 281 -20.91 -4.11 7.05
CA ARG A 281 -20.90 -5.50 7.48
C ARG A 281 -19.99 -6.38 6.64
N VAL A 282 -19.61 -5.92 5.44
CA VAL A 282 -18.76 -6.66 4.50
C VAL A 282 -17.36 -6.07 4.55
N THR A 283 -16.37 -6.92 4.83
CA THR A 283 -14.95 -6.54 4.77
C THR A 283 -14.44 -6.54 3.33
N ILE A 284 -13.32 -5.87 3.08
CA ILE A 284 -12.65 -5.94 1.78
C ILE A 284 -12.25 -7.38 1.46
N ASP A 285 -11.69 -8.12 2.43
CA ASP A 285 -11.33 -9.54 2.22
C ASP A 285 -12.54 -10.38 1.77
N GLU A 286 -13.68 -10.25 2.46
CA GLU A 286 -14.92 -10.95 2.08
C GLU A 286 -15.40 -10.55 0.70
N PHE A 287 -15.40 -9.26 0.37
CA PHE A 287 -15.75 -8.78 -0.97
C PHE A 287 -14.83 -9.39 -2.03
N MET A 288 -13.51 -9.39 -1.81
CA MET A 288 -12.57 -9.94 -2.78
C MET A 288 -12.79 -11.45 -3.00
N ARG A 289 -13.24 -12.20 -1.98
CA ARG A 289 -13.60 -13.63 -2.14
C ARG A 289 -14.82 -13.85 -3.04
N THR A 290 -15.67 -12.85 -3.22
CA THR A 290 -16.81 -12.92 -4.14
C THR A 290 -16.43 -12.68 -5.60
N VAL A 291 -15.20 -12.21 -5.86
CA VAL A 291 -14.71 -11.93 -7.21
C VAL A 291 -14.29 -13.25 -7.87
N THR A 292 -15.25 -13.94 -8.48
CA THR A 292 -15.02 -15.24 -9.12
C THR A 292 -14.63 -15.17 -10.60
N ASP A 293 -14.82 -14.01 -11.23
CA ASP A 293 -14.43 -13.80 -12.62
C ASP A 293 -12.89 -13.77 -12.73
N LYS A 294 -12.36 -14.81 -13.36
CA LYS A 294 -10.91 -15.03 -13.50
C LYS A 294 -10.25 -14.01 -14.42
N ASP A 295 -11.00 -13.32 -15.26
CA ASP A 295 -10.46 -12.32 -16.18
C ASP A 295 -10.26 -10.95 -15.50
N ILE A 296 -10.75 -10.77 -14.28
CA ILE A 296 -10.52 -9.54 -13.49
C ILE A 296 -9.09 -9.54 -12.94
N GLY A 297 -8.30 -8.57 -13.38
CA GLY A 297 -6.93 -8.32 -12.94
C GLY A 297 -6.79 -7.22 -11.88
N SER A 298 -7.73 -6.27 -11.84
CA SER A 298 -7.81 -5.24 -10.82
C SER A 298 -9.23 -4.73 -10.61
N ILE A 299 -9.47 -4.18 -9.42
CA ILE A 299 -10.69 -3.46 -9.07
C ILE A 299 -10.29 -2.06 -8.59
N ALA A 300 -10.70 -1.04 -9.36
CA ALA A 300 -10.45 0.36 -9.06
C ALA A 300 -11.55 0.89 -8.14
N PHE A 301 -11.17 1.35 -6.94
CA PHE A 301 -12.08 1.96 -5.98
C PHE A 301 -12.22 3.46 -6.26
N PRO A 302 -13.45 4.00 -6.35
CA PRO A 302 -13.67 5.41 -6.59
C PRO A 302 -13.34 6.23 -5.36
N GLN A 303 -12.67 7.35 -5.57
CA GLN A 303 -12.21 8.21 -4.50
C GLN A 303 -13.23 9.28 -4.13
N ARG A 304 -13.42 9.50 -2.82
CA ARG A 304 -13.96 10.75 -2.27
C ARG A 304 -12.90 11.44 -1.42
N TRP A 305 -12.82 12.75 -1.57
CA TRP A 305 -11.91 13.58 -0.80
C TRP A 305 -12.55 14.01 0.50
N ILE A 306 -11.83 13.90 1.61
CA ILE A 306 -12.21 14.36 2.94
C ILE A 306 -11.30 15.54 3.26
N MET A 307 -11.90 16.69 3.56
CA MET A 307 -11.18 17.95 3.76
C MET A 307 -10.51 17.96 5.14
N LYS A 308 -9.24 17.55 5.21
CA LYS A 308 -8.41 17.65 6.41
C LYS A 308 -7.88 19.08 6.53
N ARG A 309 -8.43 19.82 7.49
CA ARG A 309 -8.12 21.26 7.72
C ARG A 309 -7.09 21.50 8.83
N GLU A 310 -6.74 20.46 9.58
CA GLU A 310 -5.81 20.53 10.70
C GLU A 310 -4.75 19.44 10.59
N HIS A 311 -3.58 19.70 11.19
CA HIS A 311 -2.53 18.68 11.33
C HIS A 311 -2.91 17.69 12.44
N ILE A 312 -2.43 16.45 12.32
CA ILE A 312 -2.55 15.50 13.43
C ILE A 312 -1.64 15.93 14.60
N PRO A 313 -1.92 15.52 15.84
CA PRO A 313 -1.08 15.88 16.98
C PRO A 313 0.34 15.34 16.83
N SER A 314 1.32 16.05 17.41
CA SER A 314 2.72 15.66 17.33
C SER A 314 3.05 14.42 18.17
N LYS A 315 2.28 14.17 19.24
CA LYS A 315 2.44 13.03 20.16
C LYS A 315 1.09 12.61 20.75
N PHE A 316 1.02 11.35 21.19
CA PHE A 316 -0.06 10.83 22.02
C PHE A 316 0.03 11.43 23.43
N GLU A 317 -1.05 12.07 23.87
CA GLU A 317 -1.14 12.69 25.20
C GLU A 317 -2.15 12.00 26.12
N ASN A 318 -3.33 11.66 25.61
CA ASN A 318 -4.42 11.01 26.35
C ASN A 318 -5.53 10.53 25.39
N ASP A 319 -6.48 9.76 25.92
CA ASP A 319 -7.58 9.18 25.15
C ASP A 319 -8.51 10.24 24.55
N LEU A 320 -8.77 11.34 25.25
CA LEU A 320 -9.64 12.41 24.77
C LEU A 320 -9.09 13.04 23.49
N GLN A 321 -7.78 13.28 23.45
CA GLN A 321 -7.07 13.74 22.26
C GLN A 321 -7.34 12.82 21.06
N ILE A 322 -7.27 11.49 21.24
CA ILE A 322 -7.51 10.51 20.17
C ILE A 322 -8.98 10.47 19.75
N ILE A 323 -9.91 10.51 20.72
CA ILE A 323 -11.35 10.52 20.44
C ILE A 323 -11.74 11.68 19.52
N GLU A 324 -11.07 12.83 19.68
CA GLU A 324 -11.32 14.04 18.89
C GLU A 324 -10.49 14.10 17.59
N LYS A 325 -9.22 13.70 17.61
CA LYS A 325 -8.26 13.95 16.53
C LYS A 325 -8.02 12.76 15.59
N LEU A 326 -8.58 11.59 15.87
CA LEU A 326 -8.51 10.44 14.97
C LEU A 326 -9.11 10.82 13.59
N PRO A 327 -8.39 10.66 12.47
CA PRO A 327 -8.82 11.17 11.16
C PRO A 327 -10.25 10.80 10.74
N THR A 328 -10.63 9.54 10.97
CA THR A 328 -11.97 9.00 10.72
C THR A 328 -13.09 9.64 11.54
N ARG A 329 -12.75 10.43 12.57
CA ARG A 329 -13.66 11.13 13.46
C ARG A 329 -13.60 12.65 13.33
N ALA A 330 -12.42 13.19 13.04
CA ALA A 330 -12.19 14.64 13.05
C ALA A 330 -12.77 15.36 11.81
N TRP A 331 -12.85 14.67 10.67
CA TRP A 331 -13.18 15.33 9.39
C TRP A 331 -14.35 14.65 8.66
N HIS A 332 -15.33 15.48 8.29
CA HIS A 332 -16.59 15.03 7.69
C HIS A 332 -16.93 15.69 6.35
N GLU A 333 -16.41 16.88 6.06
CA GLU A 333 -16.67 17.56 4.79
C GLU A 333 -16.03 16.77 3.65
N THR A 334 -16.86 16.31 2.72
CA THR A 334 -16.45 15.40 1.65
C THR A 334 -17.00 15.80 0.29
N THR A 335 -16.26 15.45 -0.77
CA THR A 335 -16.78 15.43 -2.14
C THR A 335 -17.62 14.17 -2.37
N SER A 336 -18.45 14.16 -3.42
CA SER A 336 -18.95 12.90 -3.97
C SER A 336 -17.78 12.02 -4.45
N ALA A 337 -18.01 10.72 -4.52
CA ALA A 337 -17.09 9.80 -5.20
C ALA A 337 -17.31 9.89 -6.72
N ALA A 338 -16.25 9.98 -7.53
CA ALA A 338 -16.38 9.88 -9.00
C ALA A 338 -15.79 8.59 -9.56
N LEU A 339 -16.37 8.20 -10.70
CA LEU A 339 -16.05 7.01 -11.48
C LEU A 339 -15.20 7.35 -12.71
N LYS A 340 -14.51 6.34 -13.29
CA LYS A 340 -13.95 6.44 -14.65
C LYS A 340 -15.08 6.75 -15.64
N GLY A 341 -14.85 7.73 -16.51
CA GLY A 341 -15.84 8.20 -17.49
C GLY A 341 -16.76 9.32 -16.98
N HIS A 342 -16.64 9.75 -15.72
CA HIS A 342 -17.24 11.00 -15.26
C HIS A 342 -16.69 12.19 -16.10
N PRO A 343 -17.47 13.24 -16.42
CA PRO A 343 -17.03 14.33 -17.30
C PRO A 343 -15.68 14.97 -16.93
N VAL A 344 -15.37 15.05 -15.63
CA VAL A 344 -14.06 15.49 -15.08
C VAL A 344 -12.92 14.55 -15.48
N CYS A 345 -13.21 13.26 -15.61
CA CYS A 345 -12.27 12.21 -15.97
C CYS A 345 -12.21 11.98 -17.49
N GLN A 346 -13.18 12.50 -18.25
CA GLN A 346 -13.24 12.35 -19.71
C GLN A 346 -12.16 13.17 -20.42
N GLU A 347 -11.77 14.32 -19.88
CA GLU A 347 -10.69 15.13 -20.46
C GLU A 347 -9.30 14.51 -20.27
N GLN A 348 -9.15 13.48 -19.42
CA GLN A 348 -7.85 12.91 -19.05
C GLN A 348 -7.59 11.46 -19.52
N GLN A 349 -8.55 10.77 -20.16
CA GLN A 349 -8.41 9.34 -20.56
C GLN A 349 -7.92 8.39 -19.43
N GLN A 350 -8.01 8.80 -18.16
CA GLN A 350 -7.46 8.12 -16.98
C GLN A 350 -8.51 7.97 -15.87
N SER A 351 -8.28 7.05 -14.93
CA SER A 351 -9.12 6.96 -13.72
C SER A 351 -8.93 8.24 -12.90
N CYS A 352 -10.02 8.86 -12.40
CA CYS A 352 -9.88 10.02 -11.53
C CYS A 352 -9.36 9.60 -10.16
N TRP A 353 -8.03 9.56 -10.01
CA TRP A 353 -7.34 9.32 -8.74
C TRP A 353 -7.87 8.12 -7.97
N ALA A 354 -8.25 7.05 -8.68
CA ALA A 354 -8.64 5.80 -8.04
C ALA A 354 -7.42 5.15 -7.38
N LYS A 355 -7.71 4.11 -6.59
CA LYS A 355 -6.71 3.18 -6.09
C LYS A 355 -7.20 1.77 -6.36
N ASP A 356 -6.27 0.90 -6.69
CA ASP A 356 -6.57 -0.45 -7.11
C ASP A 356 -6.33 -1.46 -6.02
N ILE A 357 -7.22 -2.44 -5.99
CA ILE A 357 -6.92 -3.77 -5.46
C ILE A 357 -6.56 -4.65 -6.67
N VAL A 358 -5.31 -5.09 -6.75
CA VAL A 358 -4.78 -5.81 -7.92
C VAL A 358 -4.55 -7.28 -7.61
N HIS A 359 -4.76 -8.13 -8.60
CA HIS A 359 -4.36 -9.53 -8.53
C HIS A 359 -2.89 -9.65 -8.95
N ASN A 360 -2.03 -10.10 -8.05
CA ASN A 360 -0.58 -9.91 -8.19
C ASN A 360 0.08 -10.73 -9.32
N GLU A 361 -0.62 -11.72 -9.88
CA GLU A 361 -0.17 -12.48 -11.05
C GLU A 361 -0.69 -11.98 -12.40
N LYS A 362 -1.65 -11.04 -12.42
CA LYS A 362 -2.34 -10.61 -13.64
C LYS A 362 -1.83 -9.27 -14.18
N VAL A 363 -1.02 -8.56 -13.40
CA VAL A 363 -0.50 -7.22 -13.72
C VAL A 363 0.99 -7.27 -14.04
N ILE A 364 1.40 -6.61 -15.12
CA ILE A 364 2.81 -6.44 -15.53
C ILE A 364 3.33 -5.08 -15.05
N ARG A 365 2.53 -4.02 -15.23
CA ARG A 365 2.92 -2.64 -14.94
C ARG A 365 1.75 -1.86 -14.35
N MET A 366 2.04 -1.16 -13.26
CA MET A 366 1.11 -0.30 -12.54
C MET A 366 1.75 1.09 -12.32
N LEU A 367 0.93 2.13 -12.31
CA LEU A 367 1.24 3.48 -11.82
C LEU A 367 0.57 3.71 -10.47
N VAL A 368 0.75 4.89 -9.89
CA VAL A 368 0.26 5.22 -8.54
C VAL A 368 -1.27 5.07 -8.38
N HIS A 369 -2.03 5.19 -9.47
CA HIS A 369 -3.50 5.24 -9.45
C HIS A 369 -4.19 4.25 -10.41
N GLU A 370 -3.42 3.51 -11.22
CA GLU A 370 -4.01 2.68 -12.27
C GLU A 370 -3.06 1.57 -12.73
N VAL A 371 -3.66 0.46 -13.16
CA VAL A 371 -2.94 -0.56 -13.92
C VAL A 371 -2.79 -0.12 -15.38
N VAL A 372 -1.55 -0.08 -15.87
CA VAL A 372 -1.25 0.31 -17.25
C VAL A 372 -1.12 -0.89 -18.17
N GLN A 373 -0.60 -2.01 -17.66
CA GLN A 373 -0.41 -3.22 -18.47
C GLN A 373 -0.76 -4.47 -17.67
N PHE A 374 -1.75 -5.20 -18.18
CA PHE A 374 -2.06 -6.56 -17.75
C PHE A 374 -1.30 -7.59 -18.59
N TYR A 375 -1.18 -8.81 -18.07
CA TYR A 375 -0.95 -9.97 -18.93
C TYR A 375 -2.16 -10.16 -19.88
N PRO A 376 -1.97 -10.79 -21.06
CA PRO A 376 -3.06 -10.97 -22.02
C PRO A 376 -4.30 -11.63 -21.42
N GLY A 377 -5.48 -11.07 -21.72
CA GLY A 377 -6.77 -11.62 -21.31
C GLY A 377 -7.35 -11.03 -20.02
N PHE A 378 -6.58 -10.25 -19.26
CA PHE A 378 -7.09 -9.62 -18.03
C PHE A 378 -7.53 -8.18 -18.24
N ARG A 379 -8.45 -7.75 -17.37
CA ARG A 379 -9.06 -6.42 -17.41
C ARG A 379 -9.27 -5.84 -16.02
N GLU A 380 -9.41 -4.53 -16.00
CA GLU A 380 -9.81 -3.76 -14.83
C GLU A 380 -11.33 -3.66 -14.72
N VAL A 381 -11.83 -3.60 -13.49
CA VAL A 381 -13.22 -3.26 -13.18
C VAL A 381 -13.27 -1.99 -12.33
N PHE A 382 -14.13 -1.05 -12.72
CA PHE A 382 -14.41 0.13 -11.92
C PHE A 382 -15.55 -0.18 -10.96
N LEU A 383 -15.26 -0.03 -9.67
CA LEU A 383 -16.24 -0.31 -8.65
C LEU A 383 -17.25 0.84 -8.56
N ASP A 384 -18.54 0.51 -8.57
CA ASP A 384 -19.59 1.50 -8.31
C ASP A 384 -19.47 2.02 -6.86
N PRO A 385 -19.55 3.35 -6.61
CA PRO A 385 -19.41 3.90 -5.26
C PRO A 385 -20.53 3.46 -4.30
N SER A 386 -21.64 2.91 -4.80
CA SER A 386 -22.66 2.24 -3.98
C SER A 386 -22.20 0.90 -3.42
N ILE A 387 -21.12 0.31 -3.96
CA ILE A 387 -20.53 -0.95 -3.49
C ILE A 387 -19.34 -0.67 -2.56
N GLY A 388 -18.41 0.19 -2.97
CA GLY A 388 -17.24 0.54 -2.16
C GLY A 388 -16.53 1.79 -2.67
N TYR A 389 -15.75 2.43 -1.81
CA TYR A 389 -15.09 3.71 -2.09
C TYR A 389 -13.87 3.96 -1.19
N ILE A 390 -13.08 4.97 -1.53
CA ILE A 390 -11.94 5.46 -0.74
C ILE A 390 -12.33 6.72 0.00
N ARG A 391 -12.10 6.79 1.32
CA ARG A 391 -12.02 8.06 2.05
C ARG A 391 -10.57 8.54 2.05
N HIS A 392 -10.26 9.56 1.25
CA HIS A 392 -8.93 10.16 1.15
C HIS A 392 -8.87 11.44 1.99
N TYR A 393 -8.18 11.41 3.13
CA TYR A 393 -8.06 12.51 4.10
C TYR A 393 -6.99 13.53 3.69
N ARG A 394 -7.33 14.35 2.69
CA ARG A 394 -6.38 15.25 2.05
C ARG A 394 -6.16 16.52 2.84
N ASP A 395 -4.89 16.79 3.14
CA ASP A 395 -4.47 18.08 3.67
C ASP A 395 -4.73 19.19 2.64
N VAL A 396 -5.70 20.05 2.94
CA VAL A 396 -6.18 21.07 1.99
C VAL A 396 -5.23 22.26 1.86
N GLN A 397 -4.38 22.48 2.87
CA GLN A 397 -3.45 23.59 2.92
C GLN A 397 -2.11 23.24 2.25
N MET A 398 -1.72 21.97 2.30
CA MET A 398 -0.49 21.47 1.70
C MET A 398 -0.41 21.88 0.22
N GLN A 399 0.63 22.65 -0.14
CA GLN A 399 0.88 23.13 -1.51
C GLN A 399 -0.32 23.87 -2.15
N SER A 400 -1.14 24.54 -1.34
CA SER A 400 -2.36 25.22 -1.79
C SER A 400 -3.32 24.28 -2.53
N TRP A 401 -3.39 23.00 -2.12
CA TRP A 401 -4.09 21.95 -2.85
C TRP A 401 -5.57 22.26 -3.09
N GLU A 402 -6.32 22.71 -2.07
CA GLU A 402 -7.74 23.04 -2.26
C GLU A 402 -7.90 24.19 -3.25
N LEU A 403 -7.12 25.26 -3.13
CA LEU A 403 -7.19 26.40 -4.05
C LEU A 403 -6.97 25.97 -5.50
N ASN A 404 -6.00 25.07 -5.73
CA ASN A 404 -5.65 24.59 -7.06
C ASN A 404 -6.68 23.62 -7.64
N ASN A 405 -7.41 22.88 -6.80
CA ASN A 405 -8.30 21.80 -7.24
C ASN A 405 -9.80 22.11 -7.05
N ARG A 406 -10.18 23.18 -6.34
CA ARG A 406 -11.57 23.45 -5.95
C ARG A 406 -12.56 23.43 -7.10
N LYS A 407 -12.21 24.04 -8.24
CA LYS A 407 -13.05 24.03 -9.44
C LYS A 407 -13.32 22.61 -9.93
N GLN A 408 -12.29 21.77 -9.96
CA GLN A 408 -12.41 20.37 -10.37
C GLN A 408 -13.21 19.56 -9.35
N LEU A 409 -12.97 19.77 -8.05
CA LEU A 409 -13.70 19.08 -6.97
C LEU A 409 -15.21 19.38 -6.98
N GLN A 410 -15.60 20.62 -7.30
CA GLN A 410 -17.02 21.00 -7.42
C GLN A 410 -17.75 20.29 -8.56
N LEU A 411 -17.02 19.81 -9.58
CA LEU A 411 -17.62 19.06 -10.67
C LEU A 411 -18.02 17.63 -10.25
N PHE A 412 -17.48 17.10 -9.15
CA PHE A 412 -17.90 15.81 -8.57
C PHE A 412 -19.31 15.93 -7.94
N GLY A 413 -19.82 17.15 -7.73
CA GLY A 413 -21.09 17.44 -7.08
C GLY A 413 -20.92 18.30 -5.83
N PRO A 414 -22.03 18.62 -5.15
CA PRO A 414 -21.99 19.42 -3.94
C PRO A 414 -21.22 18.70 -2.83
N PHE A 415 -20.49 19.48 -2.04
CA PHE A 415 -19.84 18.99 -0.85
C PHE A 415 -20.91 18.60 0.18
N SER A 416 -20.66 17.53 0.92
CA SER A 416 -21.57 17.05 1.96
C SER A 416 -20.79 16.51 3.16
N ASN A 417 -21.41 16.53 4.32
CA ASN A 417 -20.84 15.92 5.52
C ASN A 417 -21.12 14.42 5.53
N THR A 418 -20.07 13.61 5.50
CA THR A 418 -20.17 12.15 5.65
C THR A 418 -19.34 11.68 6.84
N SER A 419 -19.90 10.75 7.60
CA SER A 419 -19.23 10.14 8.75
C SER A 419 -18.66 8.78 8.37
N TYR A 420 -17.58 8.39 9.06
CA TYR A 420 -17.14 7.01 9.06
C TYR A 420 -18.19 6.13 9.78
N PRO A 421 -18.49 4.91 9.31
CA PRO A 421 -19.58 4.11 9.88
C PRO A 421 -19.37 3.86 11.37
N SER A 422 -20.41 4.05 12.17
CA SER A 422 -20.28 3.99 13.64
C SER A 422 -19.90 2.59 14.14
N SER A 423 -20.39 1.53 13.47
CA SER A 423 -20.10 0.14 13.82
C SER A 423 -18.60 -0.16 13.72
N LEU A 424 -17.97 0.32 12.64
CA LEU A 424 -16.55 0.16 12.35
C LEU A 424 -15.71 1.18 13.13
N GLY A 425 -16.17 2.41 13.24
CA GLY A 425 -15.48 3.51 13.92
C GLY A 425 -15.27 3.27 15.41
N ASN A 426 -16.22 2.64 16.10
CA ASN A 426 -16.06 2.28 17.51
C ASN A 426 -15.01 1.18 17.71
N LYS A 427 -14.99 0.17 16.83
CA LYS A 427 -13.97 -0.89 16.86
C LYS A 427 -12.59 -0.33 16.54
N LEU A 428 -12.51 0.53 15.53
CA LEU A 428 -11.27 1.19 15.13
C LEU A 428 -10.70 2.03 16.26
N LEU A 429 -11.51 2.90 16.88
CA LEU A 429 -11.08 3.73 18.00
C LEU A 429 -10.55 2.87 19.16
N LYS A 430 -11.26 1.79 19.51
CA LYS A 430 -10.82 0.86 20.56
C LYS A 430 -9.44 0.27 20.23
N ASN A 431 -9.27 -0.30 19.04
CA ASN A 431 -8.00 -0.91 18.62
C ASN A 431 -6.86 0.11 18.59
N VAL A 432 -7.14 1.32 18.10
CA VAL A 432 -6.14 2.41 18.07
C VAL A 432 -5.71 2.78 19.48
N LEU A 433 -6.63 3.02 20.40
CA LEU A 433 -6.31 3.36 21.80
C LEU A 433 -5.49 2.23 22.46
N GLU A 434 -5.93 0.98 22.32
CA GLU A 434 -5.20 -0.18 22.87
C GLU A 434 -3.76 -0.26 22.33
N LYS A 435 -3.58 -0.04 21.02
CA LYS A 435 -2.25 -0.04 20.41
C LYS A 435 -1.40 1.14 20.92
N LEU A 436 -1.97 2.34 21.01
CA LEU A 436 -1.26 3.53 21.45
C LEU A 436 -0.80 3.41 22.91
N HIS A 437 -1.67 2.92 23.81
CA HIS A 437 -1.29 2.63 25.20
C HIS A 437 -0.17 1.61 25.29
N ARG A 438 -0.22 0.54 24.48
CA ARG A 438 0.85 -0.47 24.47
C ARG A 438 2.20 0.09 24.01
N VAL A 439 2.20 1.04 23.07
CA VAL A 439 3.44 1.54 22.43
C VAL A 439 4.00 2.77 23.14
N TYR A 440 3.13 3.65 23.64
CA TYR A 440 3.48 4.97 24.17
C TYR A 440 3.07 5.20 25.63
N GLY A 441 2.20 4.37 26.19
CA GLY A 441 1.72 4.46 27.58
C GLY A 441 2.68 3.90 28.62
#